data_AF-A0A1I2ENC0-F1
#
_entry.id   AF-A0A1I2ENC0-F1
#
_cell.length_a   1.000
_cell.length_b   1.000
_cell.length_c   1.000
_cell.angle_alpha   90.00
_cell.angle_beta   90.00
_cell.angle_gamma   90.00
#
_symmetry.space_group_name_H-M   'P 1'
#
loop_
_entity.id
_entity.type
_entity.pdbx_description
1 polymer ?
#
loop_
_entity_poly.entity_id
_entity_poly.type
_entity_poly.pdbx_seq_one_letter_code
_entity_poly.pdbx_strand_id
1 'polypeptide(L)'
;MDRERVAYLCAGYLNLEATRAELMEFEALLLDSEAEEFLKVALTDAYYHLPLERYKDLSPERAALIFDKIKDPITPQRIAKLKFMWSAAAAMLVIGGSLLLINKPNTQETKNTTVTHEITPGKEGAT
;
A
#
# COMPACT_ATOMS: atom_id res chain seq x y z
N MET A 1 9.64 -25.59 -18.44
CA MET A 1 8.30 -25.57 -19.04
C MET A 1 8.41 -26.03 -20.48
N ASP A 2 7.45 -26.79 -20.99
CA ASP A 2 7.56 -27.37 -22.34
C ASP A 2 7.30 -26.34 -23.43
N ARG A 3 7.99 -26.49 -24.57
CA ARG A 3 7.91 -25.57 -25.71
C ARG A 3 6.48 -25.38 -26.22
N GLU A 4 5.69 -26.45 -26.21
CA GLU A 4 4.29 -26.43 -26.63
C GLU A 4 3.43 -25.54 -25.72
N ARG A 5 3.67 -25.58 -24.40
CA ARG A 5 2.94 -24.74 -23.44
C ARG A 5 3.30 -23.26 -23.64
N VAL A 6 4.57 -22.94 -23.89
CA VAL A 6 5.01 -21.56 -24.18
C VAL A 6 4.33 -21.02 -25.45
N ALA A 7 4.32 -21.83 -26.51
CA ALA A 7 3.65 -21.47 -27.76
C ALA A 7 2.14 -21.24 -27.55
N TYR A 8 1.48 -22.11 -26.79
CA TYR A 8 0.07 -21.97 -26.43
C TYR A 8 -0.22 -20.67 -25.69
N LEU A 9 0.55 -20.35 -24.64
CA LEU A 9 0.37 -19.09 -23.89
C LEU A 9 0.60 -17.87 -24.76
N CYS A 10 1.64 -17.90 -25.60
CA CYS A 10 1.93 -16.83 -26.54
C CYS A 10 0.77 -16.59 -27.53
N ALA A 11 0.23 -17.66 -28.12
CA ALA A 11 -0.91 -17.57 -29.04
C ALA A 11 -2.17 -17.04 -28.34
N GLY A 12 -2.47 -17.54 -27.13
CA GLY A 12 -3.60 -17.06 -26.33
C GLY A 12 -3.48 -15.58 -25.98
N TYR A 13 -2.28 -15.14 -25.62
CA TYR A 13 -1.98 -13.72 -25.33
C TYR A 13 -2.22 -12.84 -26.57
N LEU A 14 -1.66 -13.21 -27.72
CA LEU A 14 -1.76 -12.43 -28.96
C LEU A 14 -3.20 -12.36 -29.52
N ASN A 15 -4.00 -13.42 -29.29
CA ASN A 15 -5.38 -13.47 -29.73
C ASN A 15 -6.37 -12.85 -28.73
N LEU A 16 -5.91 -12.38 -27.57
CA LEU A 16 -6.76 -11.88 -26.48
C LEU A 16 -7.73 -12.95 -25.92
N GLU A 17 -7.35 -14.21 -26.01
CA GLU A 17 -8.14 -15.37 -25.56
C GLU A 17 -7.59 -15.99 -24.27
N ALA A 18 -6.40 -15.56 -23.83
CA ALA A 18 -5.80 -16.05 -22.59
C ALA A 18 -6.64 -15.69 -21.37
N THR A 19 -6.88 -16.69 -20.52
CA THR A 19 -7.48 -16.48 -19.20
C THR A 19 -6.54 -15.71 -18.27
N ARG A 20 -7.07 -15.17 -17.17
CA ARG A 20 -6.25 -14.46 -16.17
C ARG A 20 -5.13 -15.33 -15.60
N ALA A 21 -5.38 -16.62 -15.39
CA ALA A 21 -4.36 -17.55 -14.88
C ALA A 21 -3.23 -17.75 -15.91
N GLU A 22 -3.58 -17.92 -17.18
CA GLU A 22 -2.62 -18.07 -18.28
C GLU A 22 -1.82 -16.80 -18.52
N LEU A 23 -2.43 -15.62 -18.37
CA LEU A 23 -1.73 -14.35 -18.42
C LEU A 23 -0.69 -14.24 -17.31
N MET A 24 -1.04 -14.61 -16.08
CA MET A 24 -0.07 -14.60 -14.97
C MET A 24 1.07 -15.60 -15.19
N GLU A 25 0.77 -16.79 -15.73
CA GLU A 25 1.77 -17.80 -16.10
C GLU A 25 2.71 -17.26 -17.19
N PHE A 26 2.15 -16.59 -18.20
CA PHE A 26 2.92 -15.98 -19.29
C PHE A 26 3.77 -14.80 -18.80
N GLU A 27 3.25 -13.94 -17.93
CA GLU A 27 4.00 -12.85 -17.30
C GLU A 27 5.18 -13.37 -16.48
N ALA A 28 4.97 -14.45 -15.71
CA ALA A 28 6.06 -15.11 -14.99
C ALA A 28 7.13 -15.64 -15.94
N LEU A 29 6.73 -16.19 -17.08
CA LEU A 29 7.64 -16.67 -18.12
C LEU A 29 8.47 -15.54 -18.76
N LEU A 30 7.88 -14.36 -18.95
CA LEU A 30 8.60 -13.19 -19.50
C LEU A 30 9.72 -12.68 -18.59
N LEU A 31 9.67 -13.01 -17.30
CA LEU A 31 10.70 -12.66 -16.32
C LEU A 31 11.80 -13.72 -16.21
N ASP A 32 11.62 -14.89 -16.82
CA ASP A 32 12.57 -15.99 -16.79
C ASP A 32 13.62 -15.84 -17.91
N SER A 33 14.87 -15.63 -17.51
CA SER A 33 15.99 -15.49 -18.45
C SER A 33 16.28 -16.77 -19.24
N GLU A 34 15.96 -17.95 -18.70
CA GLU A 34 16.19 -19.22 -19.41
C GLU A 34 15.18 -19.42 -20.56
N ALA A 35 14.02 -18.77 -20.47
CA ALA A 35 12.97 -18.82 -21.49
C ALA A 35 13.16 -17.79 -22.61
N GLU A 36 14.11 -16.87 -22.50
CA GLU A 36 14.26 -15.71 -23.40
C GLU A 36 14.41 -16.11 -24.88
N GLU A 37 15.27 -17.08 -25.18
CA GLU A 37 15.53 -17.51 -26.55
C GLU A 37 14.28 -18.15 -27.19
N PHE A 38 13.57 -18.98 -26.43
CA PHE A 38 12.34 -19.61 -26.88
C PHE A 38 11.21 -18.60 -27.10
N LEU A 39 11.07 -17.63 -26.19
CA LEU A 39 10.10 -16.54 -26.31
C LEU A 39 10.36 -15.71 -27.56
N LYS A 40 11.64 -15.37 -27.86
CA LYS A 40 12.00 -14.64 -29.08
C LYS A 40 11.58 -15.40 -30.33
N VAL A 41 11.86 -16.70 -30.40
CA VAL A 41 11.46 -17.53 -31.55
C VAL A 41 9.93 -17.56 -31.69
N ALA A 42 9.20 -17.80 -30.60
CA ALA A 42 7.73 -17.88 -30.63
C ALA A 42 7.08 -16.54 -31.01
N LEU A 43 7.56 -15.42 -30.46
CA LEU A 43 7.05 -14.09 -30.78
C LEU A 43 7.40 -13.67 -32.21
N THR A 44 8.60 -14.00 -32.69
CA THR A 44 9.02 -13.73 -34.07
C THR A 44 8.14 -14.49 -35.06
N ASP A 45 7.92 -15.79 -34.81
CA ASP A 45 7.07 -16.61 -35.64
C ASP A 45 5.63 -16.08 -35.66
N ALA A 46 5.09 -15.75 -34.48
CA ALA A 46 3.76 -15.16 -34.39
C ALA A 46 3.65 -13.81 -35.12
N TYR A 47 4.70 -12.97 -35.06
CA TYR A 47 4.74 -11.69 -35.77
C TYR A 47 4.61 -11.86 -37.29
N TYR A 48 5.31 -12.83 -37.88
CA TYR A 48 5.24 -13.11 -39.32
C TYR A 48 3.87 -13.65 -39.77
N HIS A 49 3.13 -14.27 -38.86
CA HIS A 49 1.81 -14.84 -39.14
C HIS A 49 0.65 -13.93 -38.72
N LEU A 50 0.93 -12.70 -38.27
CA LEU A 50 -0.13 -11.75 -37.96
C LEU A 50 -0.84 -11.33 -39.26
N PRO A 51 -2.18 -11.42 -39.31
CA PRO A 51 -2.94 -11.06 -40.51
C PRO A 51 -2.82 -9.56 -40.76
N LEU A 52 -2.31 -9.20 -41.95
CA LEU A 52 -2.15 -7.82 -42.41
C LEU A 52 -3.47 -7.01 -42.31
N GLU A 53 -4.63 -7.67 -42.42
CA GLU A 53 -5.93 -7.02 -42.32
C GLU A 53 -6.27 -6.49 -40.91
N ARG A 54 -5.60 -6.99 -39.85
CA ARG A 54 -5.77 -6.46 -38.48
C ARG A 54 -5.03 -5.15 -38.25
N TYR A 55 -4.11 -4.78 -39.15
CA TYR A 55 -3.38 -3.52 -39.06
C TYR A 55 -4.18 -2.42 -39.75
N LYS A 56 -4.96 -1.69 -38.95
CA LYS A 56 -5.57 -0.45 -39.42
C LYS A 56 -4.60 0.69 -39.19
N ASP A 57 -4.27 1.41 -40.26
CA ASP A 57 -3.47 2.62 -40.14
C ASP A 57 -4.10 3.58 -39.13
N LEU A 58 -3.25 4.19 -38.30
CA LEU A 58 -3.69 5.25 -37.41
C LEU A 58 -4.17 6.44 -38.24
N SER A 59 -5.24 7.09 -37.78
CA SER A 59 -5.62 8.37 -38.38
C SER A 59 -4.50 9.39 -38.17
N PRO A 60 -4.25 10.30 -39.13
CA PRO A 60 -3.22 11.33 -39.01
C PRO A 60 -3.36 12.16 -37.72
N GLU A 61 -4.59 12.44 -37.30
CA GLU A 61 -4.91 13.16 -36.07
C GLU A 61 -4.45 12.41 -34.81
N ARG A 62 -4.68 11.09 -34.75
CA ARG A 62 -4.21 10.25 -33.63
C ARG A 62 -2.70 10.13 -33.63
N ALA A 63 -2.09 9.99 -34.81
CA ALA A 63 -0.63 9.93 -34.93
C ALA A 63 0.02 11.23 -34.42
N ALA A 64 -0.53 12.40 -34.79
CA ALA A 64 -0.06 13.70 -34.30
C ALA A 64 -0.20 13.83 -32.78
N LEU A 65 -1.35 13.43 -32.21
CA LEU A 65 -1.56 13.46 -30.75
C LEU A 65 -0.57 12.58 -29.98
N ILE A 66 -0.22 11.39 -30.50
CA ILE A 66 0.78 10.52 -29.89
C ILE A 66 2.16 11.17 -29.98
N PHE A 67 2.50 11.73 -31.14
CA PHE A 67 3.76 12.40 -31.35
C PHE A 67 3.95 13.59 -30.39
N ASP A 68 2.92 14.41 -30.21
CA ASP A 68 2.96 15.54 -29.26
C ASP A 68 3.15 15.06 -27.82
N LYS A 69 2.47 13.96 -27.41
CA LYS A 69 2.68 13.34 -26.08
C LYS A 69 4.10 12.82 -25.85
N ILE A 70 4.77 12.34 -26.89
CA ILE A 70 6.16 11.86 -26.80
C ILE A 70 7.13 13.03 -26.74
N LYS A 71 6.84 14.10 -27.49
CA LYS A 71 7.69 15.28 -27.59
C LYS A 71 7.68 16.12 -26.31
N ASP A 72 6.57 16.16 -25.59
CA ASP A 72 6.47 16.96 -24.37
C ASP A 72 7.29 16.34 -23.23
N PRO A 73 8.27 17.07 -22.64
CA PRO A 73 9.02 16.58 -21.50
C PRO A 73 8.07 16.37 -20.31
N ILE A 74 8.18 15.20 -19.67
CA ILE A 74 7.46 14.90 -18.43
C ILE A 74 7.88 15.93 -17.39
N THR A 75 7.06 16.95 -17.19
CA THR A 75 7.27 17.91 -16.12
C THR A 75 6.87 17.22 -14.82
N PRO A 76 7.78 17.07 -13.84
CA PRO A 76 7.45 16.41 -12.59
C PRO A 76 6.37 17.24 -11.89
N GLN A 77 5.17 16.66 -11.74
CA GLN A 77 4.11 17.29 -10.97
C GLN A 77 4.60 17.46 -9.52
N ARG A 78 4.77 18.72 -9.08
CA ARG A 78 5.10 19.02 -7.69
C ARG A 78 3.97 18.53 -6.80
N ILE A 79 4.16 17.38 -6.16
CA ILE A 79 3.25 16.86 -5.13
C ILE A 79 3.26 17.87 -3.98
N ALA A 80 2.13 18.52 -3.75
CA ALA A 80 1.97 19.51 -2.69
C ALA A 80 2.10 18.84 -1.32
N LYS A 81 3.28 18.96 -0.69
CA LYS A 81 3.62 18.43 0.64
C LYS A 81 2.79 19.03 1.80
N LEU A 82 1.83 19.91 1.52
CA LEU A 82 1.15 20.71 2.54
C LEU A 82 0.20 19.90 3.44
N LYS A 83 -0.34 18.77 2.96
CA LYS A 83 -1.31 17.96 3.72
C LYS A 83 -0.68 17.19 4.90
N PHE A 84 0.63 16.99 4.92
CA PHE A 84 1.31 16.23 5.99
C PHE A 84 1.66 17.06 7.23
N MET A 85 1.66 18.39 7.15
CA MET A 85 2.03 19.23 8.31
C MET A 85 0.90 19.34 9.36
N TRP A 86 -0.37 19.20 8.94
CA TRP A 86 -1.51 19.41 9.84
C TRP A 86 -1.75 18.21 10.78
N SER A 87 -1.36 17.00 10.40
CA SER A 87 -1.54 15.81 11.24
C SER A 87 -0.58 15.79 12.44
N ALA A 88 0.64 16.31 12.29
CA ALA A 88 1.62 16.38 13.38
C ALA A 88 1.18 17.34 14.50
N ALA A 89 0.55 18.48 14.14
CA ALA A 89 0.08 19.45 15.12
C ALA A 89 -1.08 18.91 15.99
N ALA A 90 -2.00 18.14 15.40
CA ALA A 90 -3.11 17.53 16.12
C ALA A 90 -2.64 16.48 17.14
N ALA A 91 -1.63 15.67 16.79
CA ALA A 91 -1.06 14.66 17.69
C ALA A 91 -0.38 15.29 18.92
N MET A 92 0.35 16.41 18.74
CA MET A 92 0.97 17.10 19.87
C MET A 92 -0.04 17.73 20.83
N LEU A 93 -1.18 18.22 20.33
CA LEU A 93 -2.26 18.77 21.16
C LEU A 93 -2.92 17.72 22.05
N VAL A 94 -3.13 16.51 21.52
CA VAL A 94 -3.73 15.39 22.29
C VAL A 94 -2.78 14.89 23.38
N ILE A 95 -1.48 14.75 23.06
CA ILE A 95 -0.47 14.28 24.03
C ILE A 95 -0.20 15.36 25.08
N GLY A 96 -0.04 16.63 24.69
CA GLY A 96 0.18 17.73 25.62
C GLY A 96 -1.02 18.03 26.52
N GLY A 97 -2.24 17.98 25.96
CA GLY A 97 -3.47 18.20 26.71
C GLY A 97 -3.78 17.11 27.75
N SER A 98 -3.47 15.85 27.44
CA SER A 98 -3.69 14.74 28.36
C SER A 98 -2.76 14.78 29.58
N LEU A 99 -1.50 15.24 29.42
CA LEU A 99 -0.57 15.42 30.53
C LEU A 99 -0.99 16.54 31.51
N LEU A 100 -1.60 17.62 31.02
CA LEU A 100 -2.09 18.72 31.86
C LEU A 100 -3.29 18.33 32.73
N LEU A 101 -4.12 17.39 32.29
CA LEU A 101 -5.26 16.90 33.08
C LEU A 101 -4.84 15.93 34.19
N ILE A 102 -3.76 15.18 34.00
CA ILE A 102 -3.26 14.19 34.98
C ILE A 102 -2.49 14.89 36.13
N ASN A 103 -1.85 16.04 35.86
CA ASN A 103 -1.04 16.75 36.85
C ASN A 103 -1.81 17.77 37.71
N LYS A 104 -3.14 17.76 37.71
CA LYS A 104 -3.92 18.60 38.65
C LYS A 104 -3.78 18.01 40.06
N PRO A 105 -3.18 18.71 41.04
CA PRO A 105 -3.11 18.21 42.40
C PRO A 105 -4.53 18.07 42.95
N ASN A 106 -4.91 16.83 43.26
CA ASN A 106 -6.19 16.50 43.85
C ASN A 106 -6.16 16.98 45.31
N THR A 107 -6.64 18.20 45.57
CA THR A 107 -6.86 18.70 46.93
C THR A 107 -8.03 17.91 47.53
N GLN A 108 -7.73 16.71 48.06
CA GLN A 108 -8.64 16.02 48.95
C GLN A 108 -8.48 16.60 50.34
N GLU A 109 -9.55 17.23 50.84
CA GLU A 109 -9.71 17.57 52.24
C GLU A 109 -9.61 16.30 53.11
N THR A 110 -8.61 16.25 53.97
CA THR A 110 -8.49 15.26 55.04
C THR A 110 -9.52 15.54 56.13
N LYS A 111 -10.66 14.86 56.10
CA LYS A 111 -11.53 14.73 57.28
C LYS A 111 -10.92 13.71 58.25
N ASN A 112 -10.29 14.24 59.30
CA ASN A 112 -9.86 13.51 60.48
C ASN A 112 -11.02 12.67 61.06
N THR A 113 -10.85 11.36 61.16
CA THR A 113 -11.64 10.53 62.07
C THR A 113 -10.67 9.74 62.94
N THR A 114 -10.44 10.30 64.12
CA THR A 114 -9.67 9.72 65.22
C THR A 114 -10.46 8.55 65.80
N VAL A 115 -9.96 7.32 65.69
CA VAL A 115 -10.42 6.19 66.51
C VAL A 115 -9.26 5.81 67.42
N THR A 116 -9.24 6.45 68.58
CA THR A 116 -8.39 6.15 69.73
C THR A 116 -8.92 4.91 70.44
N HIS A 117 -8.15 3.81 70.40
CA HIS A 117 -8.30 2.72 71.36
C HIS A 117 -7.46 3.03 72.59
N GLU A 118 -8.08 3.64 73.61
CA GLU A 118 -7.50 3.84 74.93
C GLU A 118 -8.58 3.58 75.97
N ILE A 119 -8.55 2.39 76.59
CA ILE A 119 -9.34 2.09 77.79
C ILE A 119 -8.35 1.64 78.87
N THR A 120 -8.22 2.55 79.83
CA THR A 120 -7.59 2.64 81.16
C THR A 120 -7.10 1.38 81.89
N PRO A 121 -5.94 1.47 82.59
CA PRO A 121 -5.51 0.50 83.60
C PRO A 121 -5.98 0.88 85.02
N GLY A 122 -6.43 -0.12 85.79
CA GLY A 122 -6.19 -0.18 87.25
C GLY A 122 -7.39 -0.16 88.19
N LYS A 123 -7.43 -1.23 89.02
CA LYS A 123 -8.02 -1.38 90.37
C LYS A 123 -9.54 -1.48 90.53
N GLU A 124 -9.99 -2.73 90.69
CA GLU A 124 -10.74 -3.10 91.89
C GLU A 124 -10.15 -4.39 92.48
N GLY A 125 -9.63 -4.30 93.69
CA GLY A 125 -9.56 -5.43 94.61
C GLY A 125 -10.66 -5.21 95.64
N ALA A 126 -11.53 -6.20 95.82
CA ALA A 126 -12.39 -6.31 96.99
C ALA A 126 -12.72 -7.79 97.21
N THR A 127 -12.12 -8.33 98.29
CA THR A 127 -12.59 -9.40 99.18
C THR A 127 -12.97 -10.76 98.61
#